data_AF-A0AAW2PA78-F1
#
_entry.id   AF-A0AAW2PA78-F1
#
_cell.length_a   1.000
_cell.length_b   1.000
_cell.length_c   1.000
_cell.angle_alpha   90.00
_cell.angle_beta   90.00
_cell.angle_gamma   90.00
#
_symmetry.space_group_name_H-M   'P 1'
#
loop_
_entity.id
_entity.type
_entity.pdbx_description
1 polymer ?
#
loop_
_entity_poly.entity_id
_entity_poly.type
_entity_poly.pdbx_seq_one_letter_code
_entity_poly.pdbx_strand_id
1 'polypeptide(L)'
;MVSLSFALQFRFTRPFTVVYRSELRSGRRQSPAAGGDGEAPAVHCSREGSVVRVGPGIIKAFANTGIGIMIGASNGDIPGMASDPNFAKNWINANVVPFYPASKIILINVGNEVMSYNDRNLMMQLLPAMQNLQNALNSADLGGKIKVSTVHSMAVLRQSDPPSSGSFDPSIGDMLKGLLEFNKATGSPFAINPYPYFAYRSDPRPETLAFCLFQPNSGRVDSGSKIKYTNMFDAQVDAIRSALDAMGFKDVEIVVAETGWPYKGDNDEVGPSVENAKAYNGNLIAHLRSMVGTPLMPGKSVDTYLFALYDEDQKPGPTSERSFGLFKPDLTMVYDVGLSKTGNQNTSSTPKASATPAPKPKKDAWCVPKADVSDTQLQENLDYACGQGIDCSPIQPGGACFEPMTIASHATLQ
;
A
#
# COMPACT_ATOMS: atom_id res chain seq x y z
N MET A 1 5.76 -15.06 -14.95
CA MET A 1 6.33 -14.27 -13.84
C MET A 1 5.23 -13.32 -13.38
N VAL A 2 4.96 -13.26 -12.08
CA VAL A 2 3.80 -12.56 -11.47
C VAL A 2 4.26 -11.18 -11.02
N SER A 3 3.53 -10.11 -11.36
CA SER A 3 3.77 -8.76 -10.82
C SER A 3 3.41 -8.73 -9.34
N LEU A 4 4.36 -8.36 -8.47
CA LEU A 4 4.14 -8.22 -7.04
C LEU A 4 3.75 -6.77 -6.73
N SER A 5 2.47 -6.41 -6.89
CA SER A 5 1.94 -5.22 -6.24
C SER A 5 1.87 -5.50 -4.73
N PHE A 6 2.43 -4.65 -3.87
CA PHE A 6 2.15 -4.69 -2.44
C PHE A 6 1.50 -3.39 -2.04
N ALA A 7 0.33 -3.49 -1.44
CA ALA A 7 -0.31 -2.37 -0.79
C ALA A 7 0.04 -2.45 0.71
N LEU A 8 0.70 -1.42 1.25
CA LEU A 8 1.14 -1.41 2.65
C LEU A 8 -0.04 -1.00 3.54
N GLN A 9 -0.56 -1.92 4.37
CA GLN A 9 -1.66 -1.60 5.29
C GLN A 9 -1.20 -0.62 6.36
N PHE A 10 -1.91 0.51 6.47
CA PHE A 10 -1.83 1.38 7.63
C PHE A 10 -3.07 1.23 8.50
N ARG A 11 -2.89 0.67 9.69
CA ARG A 11 -3.91 0.61 10.75
C ARG A 11 -3.36 1.26 12.00
N PHE A 12 -3.63 2.54 12.18
CA PHE A 12 -3.04 3.39 13.25
C PHE A 12 -3.70 3.21 14.63
N THR A 13 -4.09 1.99 15.00
CA THR A 13 -4.76 1.75 16.29
C THR A 13 -3.79 1.49 17.47
N ARG A 14 -2.50 1.19 17.24
CA ARG A 14 -1.39 1.03 18.23
C ARG A 14 -0.01 1.10 17.52
N PRO A 15 1.14 1.33 18.21
CA PRO A 15 2.42 1.54 17.54
C PRO A 15 2.88 0.24 16.84
N PHE A 16 3.08 0.28 15.52
CA PHE A 16 3.63 -0.84 14.77
C PHE A 16 4.97 -0.50 14.10
N THR A 17 5.73 -1.58 13.94
CA THR A 17 7.09 -1.65 13.43
C THR A 17 7.05 -2.16 11.99
N VAL A 18 7.65 -1.42 11.06
CA VAL A 18 8.01 -1.96 9.75
C VAL A 18 9.12 -2.98 9.97
N VAL A 19 8.85 -4.26 9.70
CA VAL A 19 9.83 -5.35 9.80
C VAL A 19 10.35 -5.65 8.39
N TYR A 20 11.62 -5.31 8.15
CA TYR A 20 12.37 -5.74 6.97
C TYR A 20 13.14 -7.00 7.36
N ARG A 21 13.01 -8.09 6.61
CA ARG A 21 13.94 -9.23 6.74
C ARG A 21 14.34 -9.74 5.36
N SER A 22 15.59 -9.45 5.00
CA SER A 22 16.27 -9.94 3.80
C SER A 22 16.97 -11.26 4.10
N GLU A 23 16.39 -12.40 3.73
CA GLU A 23 17.16 -13.64 3.54
C GLU A 23 16.52 -14.49 2.42
N LEU A 24 17.00 -14.33 1.19
CA LEU A 24 16.97 -15.39 0.18
C LEU A 24 18.42 -15.76 -0.15
N ARG A 25 18.93 -16.78 0.54
CA ARG A 25 20.22 -17.39 0.20
C ARG A 25 20.11 -18.14 -1.12
N SER A 26 21.02 -17.84 -2.05
CA SER A 26 21.19 -18.57 -3.29
C SER A 26 21.63 -20.03 -3.02
N GLY A 27 20.77 -20.99 -3.33
CA GLY A 27 21.11 -22.41 -3.40
C GLY A 27 21.89 -22.73 -4.68
N ARG A 28 22.96 -23.50 -4.52
CA ARG A 28 23.88 -23.95 -5.58
C ARG A 28 23.18 -24.67 -6.73
N ARG A 29 23.72 -24.45 -7.94
CA ARG A 29 23.51 -25.25 -9.14
C ARG A 29 23.82 -26.73 -8.88
N GLN A 30 22.91 -27.61 -9.29
CA GLN A 30 23.23 -28.94 -9.82
C GLN A 30 22.28 -29.20 -11.01
N SER A 31 22.85 -29.43 -12.19
CA SER A 31 22.19 -30.13 -13.30
C SER A 31 22.28 -31.64 -13.04
N PRO A 32 21.38 -32.48 -13.60
CA PRO A 32 21.61 -32.99 -14.95
C PRO A 32 20.37 -33.28 -15.84
N ALA A 33 20.66 -33.29 -17.15
CA ALA A 33 20.20 -34.19 -18.23
C ALA A 33 18.70 -34.44 -18.54
N ALA A 34 18.31 -33.92 -19.73
CA ALA A 34 17.70 -34.57 -20.90
C ALA A 34 16.62 -35.68 -20.76
N GLY A 35 15.50 -35.45 -21.45
CA GLY A 35 14.74 -36.48 -22.18
C GLY A 35 13.22 -36.46 -21.97
N GLY A 36 12.45 -36.25 -23.03
CA GLY A 36 11.04 -36.68 -23.11
C GLY A 36 10.07 -35.65 -23.69
N ASP A 37 9.64 -35.91 -24.92
CA ASP A 37 8.58 -35.20 -25.64
C ASP A 37 7.26 -35.16 -24.86
N GLY A 38 6.59 -34.01 -24.89
CA GLY A 38 5.29 -33.79 -24.27
C GLY A 38 4.76 -32.41 -24.64
N GLU A 39 3.94 -32.40 -25.68
CA GLU A 39 3.11 -31.32 -26.19
C GLU A 39 2.67 -30.33 -25.09
N ALA A 40 3.15 -29.09 -25.18
CA ALA A 40 2.82 -28.03 -24.24
C ALA A 40 1.35 -27.61 -24.45
N PRO A 41 0.46 -27.69 -23.46
CA PRO A 41 -0.79 -26.97 -23.53
C PRO A 41 -0.46 -25.49 -23.37
N ALA A 42 -0.80 -24.72 -24.41
CA ALA A 42 -0.73 -23.27 -24.43
C ALA A 42 -1.39 -22.69 -23.17
N VAL A 43 -0.58 -22.11 -22.28
CA VAL A 43 -1.09 -21.35 -21.13
C VAL A 43 -1.24 -19.90 -21.59
N HIS A 44 -2.51 -19.53 -21.70
CA HIS A 44 -3.02 -18.22 -22.07
C HIS A 44 -2.41 -17.11 -21.19
N CYS A 45 -1.81 -16.11 -21.82
CA CYS A 45 -1.48 -14.84 -21.18
C CYS A 45 -2.75 -14.01 -21.03
N SER A 46 -3.16 -13.73 -19.79
CA SER A 46 -4.07 -12.60 -19.51
C SER A 46 -3.34 -11.51 -18.76
N ARG A 47 -3.38 -10.31 -19.35
CA ARG A 47 -3.02 -9.01 -18.77
C ARG A 47 -4.25 -8.50 -18.02
N GLU A 48 -4.13 -8.02 -16.77
CA GLU A 48 -4.91 -6.91 -16.16
C GLU A 48 -4.84 -6.86 -14.61
N GLY A 49 -4.71 -5.62 -14.10
CA GLY A 49 -5.49 -5.07 -12.96
C GLY A 49 -5.17 -5.48 -11.53
N SER A 50 -4.56 -4.56 -10.77
CA SER A 50 -4.08 -4.70 -9.39
C SER A 50 -5.18 -4.89 -8.33
N VAL A 51 -5.36 -6.11 -7.82
CA VAL A 51 -5.47 -6.42 -6.37
C VAL A 51 -4.64 -7.69 -6.19
N VAL A 52 -3.70 -7.63 -5.26
CA VAL A 52 -2.54 -8.52 -5.19
C VAL A 52 -2.92 -10.01 -5.23
N ARG A 53 -2.50 -10.72 -6.29
CA ARG A 53 -2.31 -12.17 -6.23
C ARG A 53 -1.12 -12.43 -5.31
N VAL A 54 -1.39 -12.54 -4.01
CA VAL A 54 -0.33 -12.83 -3.04
C VAL A 54 0.04 -14.31 -3.21
N GLY A 55 1.16 -14.57 -3.90
CA GLY A 55 1.64 -15.92 -4.07
C GLY A 55 1.93 -16.60 -2.72
N PRO A 56 1.82 -17.94 -2.62
CA PRO A 56 2.11 -18.71 -1.41
C PRO A 56 3.39 -18.31 -0.65
N GLY A 57 4.46 -17.99 -1.39
CA GLY A 57 5.75 -17.58 -0.82
C GLY A 57 5.67 -16.27 -0.05
N ILE A 58 4.87 -15.32 -0.54
CA ILE A 58 4.70 -14.01 0.08
C ILE A 58 3.84 -14.13 1.34
N ILE A 59 2.69 -14.81 1.27
CA ILE A 59 1.84 -15.01 2.45
C ILE A 59 2.68 -15.61 3.57
N LYS A 60 3.45 -16.65 3.26
CA LYS A 60 4.37 -17.29 4.20
C LYS A 60 5.44 -16.35 4.77
N ALA A 61 5.95 -15.40 3.99
CA ALA A 61 6.94 -14.42 4.47
C ALA A 61 6.38 -13.49 5.55
N PHE A 62 5.05 -13.28 5.60
CA PHE A 62 4.38 -12.51 6.65
C PHE A 62 4.06 -13.33 7.91
N ALA A 63 4.40 -14.62 7.94
CA ALA A 63 4.15 -15.47 9.10
C ALA A 63 4.81 -14.90 10.38
N ASN A 64 4.04 -14.84 11.45
CA ASN A 64 4.43 -14.38 12.79
C ASN A 64 4.90 -12.91 12.87
N THR A 65 4.68 -12.11 11.81
CA THR A 65 5.00 -10.66 11.82
C THR A 65 3.94 -9.83 12.57
N GLY A 66 2.73 -10.36 12.72
CA GLY A 66 1.57 -9.65 13.29
C GLY A 66 0.92 -8.64 12.34
N ILE A 67 1.49 -8.42 11.15
CA ILE A 67 0.97 -7.52 10.12
C ILE A 67 -0.29 -8.14 9.51
N GLY A 68 -1.38 -7.37 9.48
CA GLY A 68 -2.60 -7.74 8.77
C GLY A 68 -2.38 -7.69 7.26
N ILE A 69 -2.85 -8.71 6.54
CA ILE A 69 -2.74 -8.75 5.08
C ILE A 69 -4.10 -8.92 4.43
N MET A 70 -4.29 -8.21 3.32
CA MET A 70 -5.38 -8.44 2.37
C MET A 70 -4.84 -9.25 1.21
N ILE A 71 -5.61 -10.21 0.73
CA ILE A 71 -5.25 -11.03 -0.43
C ILE A 71 -6.34 -10.91 -1.50
N GLY A 72 -5.94 -10.98 -2.77
CA GLY A 72 -6.85 -10.92 -3.92
C GLY A 72 -7.12 -12.28 -4.54
N ALA A 73 -8.39 -12.56 -4.84
CA ALA A 73 -8.74 -13.46 -5.94
C ALA A 73 -8.80 -12.65 -7.23
N SER A 74 -8.22 -13.15 -8.32
CA SER A 74 -8.12 -12.38 -9.56
C SER A 74 -9.47 -12.30 -10.30
N ASN A 75 -9.64 -11.31 -11.18
CA ASN A 75 -10.86 -11.18 -11.99
C ASN A 75 -11.16 -12.47 -12.79
N GLY A 76 -10.12 -13.17 -13.26
CA GLY A 76 -10.27 -14.45 -13.97
C GLY A 76 -10.73 -15.63 -13.11
N ASP A 77 -10.64 -15.54 -11.77
CA ASP A 77 -11.13 -16.59 -10.86
C ASP A 77 -12.63 -16.45 -10.58
N ILE A 78 -13.22 -15.27 -10.81
CA ILE A 78 -14.62 -14.95 -10.47
C ILE A 78 -15.60 -15.93 -11.14
N PRO A 79 -15.52 -16.25 -12.44
CA PRO A 79 -16.49 -17.15 -13.06
C PRO A 79 -16.50 -18.53 -12.41
N GLY A 80 -15.32 -19.10 -12.13
CA GLY A 80 -15.18 -20.40 -11.47
C GLY A 80 -15.73 -20.38 -10.05
N MET A 81 -15.39 -19.34 -9.27
CA MET A 81 -15.91 -19.15 -7.91
C MET A 81 -17.42 -18.96 -7.87
N ALA A 82 -18.00 -18.27 -8.85
CA ALA A 82 -19.43 -18.02 -8.94
C ALA A 82 -20.20 -19.30 -9.29
N SER A 83 -19.71 -20.08 -10.25
CA SER A 83 -20.42 -21.26 -10.76
C SER A 83 -20.25 -22.52 -9.92
N ASP A 84 -19.13 -22.67 -9.21
CA ASP A 84 -18.81 -23.89 -8.47
C ASP A 84 -18.31 -23.59 -7.04
N PRO A 85 -19.10 -23.90 -6.00
CA PRO A 85 -18.66 -23.77 -4.61
C PRO A 85 -17.39 -24.56 -4.28
N ASN A 86 -17.11 -25.68 -4.97
CA ASN A 86 -15.88 -26.44 -4.76
C ASN A 86 -14.66 -25.68 -5.27
N PHE A 87 -14.79 -24.89 -6.34
CA PHE A 87 -13.73 -24.01 -6.80
C PHE A 87 -13.34 -23.01 -5.71
N ALA A 88 -14.32 -22.34 -5.09
CA ALA A 88 -14.09 -21.41 -3.97
C ALA A 88 -13.46 -22.12 -2.75
N LYS A 89 -13.94 -23.32 -2.41
CA LYS A 89 -13.37 -24.15 -1.33
C LYS A 89 -11.91 -24.52 -1.61
N ASN A 90 -11.61 -24.96 -2.82
CA ASN A 90 -10.24 -25.29 -3.23
C ASN A 90 -9.33 -24.07 -3.20
N TRP A 91 -9.84 -22.91 -3.61
CA TRP A 91 -9.10 -21.65 -3.52
C TRP A 91 -8.76 -21.29 -2.06
N ILE A 92 -9.70 -21.41 -1.13
CA ILE A 92 -9.45 -21.19 0.31
C ILE A 92 -8.42 -22.19 0.86
N ASN A 93 -8.55 -23.47 0.50
CA ASN A 93 -7.62 -24.52 0.94
C ASN A 93 -6.20 -24.34 0.39
N ALA A 94 -6.06 -23.73 -0.79
CA ALA A 94 -4.76 -23.47 -1.40
C ALA A 94 -4.12 -22.17 -0.90
N ASN A 95 -4.92 -21.12 -0.68
CA ASN A 95 -4.39 -19.76 -0.50
C ASN A 95 -4.54 -19.21 0.93
N VAL A 96 -5.35 -19.84 1.79
CA VAL A 96 -5.65 -19.32 3.13
C VAL A 96 -5.29 -20.32 4.22
N VAL A 97 -5.90 -21.52 4.18
CA VAL A 97 -5.76 -22.55 5.24
C VAL A 97 -4.30 -22.88 5.56
N PRO A 98 -3.37 -23.03 4.58
CA PRO A 98 -1.99 -23.40 4.88
C PRO A 98 -1.19 -22.31 5.62
N PHE A 99 -1.67 -21.07 5.61
CA PHE A 99 -0.92 -19.92 6.13
C PHE A 99 -1.51 -19.33 7.39
N TYR A 100 -2.81 -19.54 7.64
CA TYR A 100 -3.51 -19.05 8.83
C TYR A 100 -3.36 -20.05 10.01
N PRO A 101 -3.15 -19.59 11.26
CA PRO A 101 -3.11 -18.20 11.73
C PRO A 101 -1.71 -17.56 11.72
N ALA A 102 -0.66 -18.28 11.31
CA ALA A 102 0.70 -17.76 11.34
C ALA A 102 0.80 -16.44 10.55
N SER A 103 0.18 -16.38 9.37
CA SER A 103 0.02 -15.16 8.57
C SER A 103 -1.37 -14.57 8.86
N LYS A 104 -1.41 -13.31 9.30
CA LYS A 104 -2.64 -12.65 9.74
C LYS A 104 -3.45 -12.13 8.54
N ILE A 105 -4.07 -13.05 7.82
CA ILE A 105 -5.01 -12.73 6.73
C ILE A 105 -6.29 -12.14 7.36
N ILE A 106 -6.72 -10.97 6.91
CA ILE A 106 -7.88 -10.25 7.49
C ILE A 106 -9.01 -9.99 6.50
N LEU A 107 -8.69 -9.84 5.21
CA LEU A 107 -9.66 -9.58 4.15
C LEU A 107 -9.24 -10.31 2.87
N ILE A 108 -10.23 -10.88 2.18
CA ILE A 108 -10.09 -11.42 0.83
C ILE A 108 -10.90 -10.51 -0.10
N ASN A 109 -10.23 -9.90 -1.07
CA ASN A 109 -10.89 -9.10 -2.10
C ASN A 109 -11.10 -9.96 -3.35
N VAL A 110 -12.35 -10.14 -3.75
CA VAL A 110 -12.74 -10.89 -4.93
C VAL A 110 -12.75 -9.94 -6.11
N GLY A 111 -11.73 -10.03 -6.95
CA GLY A 111 -11.53 -9.13 -8.06
C GLY A 111 -11.07 -7.72 -7.65
N ASN A 112 -10.72 -6.97 -8.70
CA ASN A 112 -10.36 -5.57 -8.63
C ASN A 112 -11.12 -4.78 -9.68
N GLU A 113 -11.77 -3.70 -9.26
CA GLU A 113 -12.45 -2.72 -10.10
C GLU A 113 -13.45 -3.32 -11.10
N VAL A 114 -13.99 -4.51 -10.80
CA VAL A 114 -14.90 -5.29 -11.67
C VAL A 114 -16.10 -4.45 -12.13
N MET A 115 -16.60 -3.60 -11.25
CA MET A 115 -17.74 -2.70 -11.49
C MET A 115 -17.43 -1.52 -12.43
N SER A 116 -16.17 -1.35 -12.84
CA SER A 116 -15.73 -0.31 -13.77
C SER A 116 -15.48 -0.84 -15.18
N TYR A 117 -15.45 -2.16 -15.36
CA TYR A 117 -15.31 -2.77 -16.68
C TYR A 117 -16.64 -2.78 -17.43
N ASN A 118 -16.63 -2.62 -18.75
CA ASN A 118 -17.83 -2.83 -19.57
C ASN A 118 -18.11 -4.32 -19.82
N ASP A 119 -17.88 -5.18 -18.81
CA ASP A 119 -18.20 -6.60 -18.82
C ASP A 119 -19.29 -6.91 -17.79
N ARG A 120 -20.54 -6.81 -18.26
CA ARG A 120 -21.70 -7.03 -17.42
C ARG A 120 -21.85 -8.47 -16.95
N ASN A 121 -21.31 -9.44 -17.67
CA ASN A 121 -21.37 -10.84 -17.25
C ASN A 121 -20.49 -11.06 -16.02
N LEU A 122 -19.27 -10.53 -16.04
CA LEU A 122 -18.35 -10.61 -14.90
C LEU A 122 -18.92 -9.89 -13.66
N MET A 123 -19.53 -8.70 -13.85
CA MET A 123 -20.19 -7.97 -12.76
C MET A 123 -21.27 -8.80 -12.05
N MET A 124 -22.13 -9.48 -12.81
CA MET A 124 -23.22 -10.29 -12.26
C MET A 124 -22.72 -11.52 -11.48
N GLN A 125 -21.51 -12.00 -11.79
CA GLN A 125 -20.88 -13.16 -11.13
C GLN A 125 -20.18 -12.80 -9.82
N LEU A 126 -19.93 -11.51 -9.55
CA LEU A 126 -19.16 -11.04 -8.40
C LEU A 126 -19.81 -11.42 -7.06
N LEU A 127 -21.12 -11.15 -6.91
CA LEU A 127 -21.83 -11.46 -5.67
C LEU A 127 -21.89 -12.98 -5.39
N PRO A 128 -22.26 -13.85 -6.34
CA PRO A 128 -22.16 -15.31 -6.15
C PRO A 128 -20.76 -15.79 -5.79
N ALA A 129 -19.71 -15.25 -6.41
CA ALA A 129 -18.33 -15.61 -6.09
C ALA A 129 -17.96 -15.23 -4.64
N MET A 130 -18.32 -14.03 -4.20
CA MET A 130 -18.13 -13.58 -2.82
C MET A 130 -18.89 -14.44 -1.81
N GLN A 131 -20.13 -14.81 -2.11
CA GLN A 131 -20.94 -15.70 -1.28
C GLN A 131 -20.31 -17.09 -1.15
N ASN A 132 -19.85 -17.67 -2.26
CA ASN A 132 -19.19 -18.98 -2.24
C ASN A 132 -17.86 -18.97 -1.47
N LEU A 133 -17.05 -17.90 -1.60
CA LEU A 133 -15.84 -17.75 -0.78
C LEU A 133 -16.15 -17.56 0.71
N GLN A 134 -17.19 -16.80 1.05
CA GLN A 134 -17.62 -16.66 2.45
C GLN A 134 -18.08 -18.00 3.03
N ASN A 135 -18.83 -18.79 2.25
CA ASN A 135 -19.27 -20.13 2.65
C ASN A 135 -18.08 -21.09 2.83
N ALA A 136 -17.06 -21.00 1.98
CA ALA A 136 -15.83 -21.76 2.10
C ALA A 136 -15.04 -21.38 3.37
N LEU A 137 -14.94 -20.08 3.70
CA LEU A 137 -14.35 -19.63 4.96
C LEU A 137 -15.14 -20.13 6.18
N ASN A 138 -16.47 -20.08 6.14
CA ASN A 138 -17.33 -20.58 7.21
C ASN A 138 -17.09 -22.09 7.43
N SER A 139 -17.00 -22.86 6.34
CA SER A 139 -16.74 -24.31 6.38
C SER A 139 -15.34 -24.67 6.91
N ALA A 140 -14.41 -23.72 6.91
CA ALA A 140 -13.06 -23.87 7.44
C ALA A 140 -12.90 -23.26 8.85
N ASP A 141 -13.99 -22.88 9.53
CA ASP A 141 -14.00 -22.18 10.83
C ASP A 141 -13.23 -20.84 10.82
N LEU A 142 -13.12 -20.23 9.64
CA LEU A 142 -12.51 -18.91 9.42
C LEU A 142 -13.55 -17.81 9.19
N GLY A 143 -14.83 -18.18 9.10
CA GLY A 143 -15.97 -17.27 9.09
C GLY A 143 -15.92 -16.27 10.25
N GLY A 144 -16.11 -14.99 9.94
CA GLY A 144 -16.04 -13.91 10.93
C GLY A 144 -14.62 -13.47 11.31
N LYS A 145 -13.60 -14.35 11.18
CA LYS A 145 -12.18 -14.02 11.41
C LYS A 145 -11.55 -13.36 10.19
N ILE A 146 -11.90 -13.84 9.00
CA ILE A 146 -11.50 -13.30 7.71
C ILE A 146 -12.77 -12.81 7.01
N LYS A 147 -12.73 -11.61 6.47
CA LYS A 147 -13.84 -11.02 5.72
C LYS A 147 -13.65 -11.19 4.21
N VAL A 148 -14.73 -11.08 3.45
CA VAL A 148 -14.70 -11.11 1.98
C VAL A 148 -15.28 -9.79 1.46
N SER A 149 -14.59 -9.10 0.57
CA SER A 149 -15.09 -7.90 -0.11
C SER A 149 -14.68 -7.93 -1.59
N THR A 150 -14.87 -6.83 -2.30
CA THR A 150 -14.39 -6.58 -3.66
C THR A 150 -13.88 -5.14 -3.71
N VAL A 151 -12.84 -4.88 -4.51
CA VAL A 151 -12.32 -3.52 -4.66
C VAL A 151 -13.04 -2.81 -5.80
N HIS A 152 -13.39 -1.56 -5.55
CA HIS A 152 -14.03 -0.67 -6.52
C HIS A 152 -13.09 0.49 -6.89
N SER A 153 -13.23 1.03 -8.10
CA SER A 153 -12.68 2.33 -8.46
C SER A 153 -13.68 3.43 -8.12
N MET A 154 -13.26 4.70 -8.13
CA MET A 154 -14.18 5.83 -7.99
C MET A 154 -15.22 5.94 -9.13
N ALA A 155 -15.05 5.23 -10.24
CA ALA A 155 -15.99 5.24 -11.37
C ALA A 155 -17.34 4.56 -11.06
N VAL A 156 -17.47 3.91 -9.89
CA VAL A 156 -18.77 3.45 -9.40
C VAL A 156 -19.70 4.60 -9.01
N LEU A 157 -19.18 5.81 -8.83
CA LEU A 157 -19.97 7.01 -8.56
C LEU A 157 -20.40 7.69 -9.85
N ARG A 158 -21.66 8.14 -9.88
CA ARG A 158 -22.17 9.06 -10.90
C ARG A 158 -21.96 10.51 -10.50
N GLN A 159 -22.18 10.81 -9.23
CA GLN A 159 -21.93 12.13 -8.64
C GLN A 159 -20.95 11.99 -7.47
N SER A 160 -20.00 12.91 -7.39
CA SER A 160 -18.99 12.95 -6.33
C SER A 160 -18.53 14.37 -5.95
N ASP A 161 -18.97 15.40 -6.68
CA ASP A 161 -18.67 16.80 -6.40
C ASP A 161 -19.97 17.64 -6.46
N PRO A 162 -20.39 18.26 -5.34
CA PRO A 162 -19.74 18.23 -4.02
C PRO A 162 -19.84 16.85 -3.35
N PRO A 163 -18.98 16.51 -2.38
CA PRO A 163 -19.01 15.20 -1.70
C PRO A 163 -20.37 14.79 -1.15
N SER A 164 -21.15 15.73 -0.60
CA SER A 164 -22.51 15.48 -0.09
C SER A 164 -23.53 15.03 -1.14
N SER A 165 -23.23 15.23 -2.43
CA SER A 165 -24.04 14.73 -3.55
C SER A 165 -23.70 13.30 -3.97
N GLY A 166 -22.70 12.70 -3.30
CA GLY A 166 -22.19 11.36 -3.57
C GLY A 166 -23.30 10.35 -3.85
N SER A 167 -23.29 9.75 -5.04
CA SER A 167 -24.26 8.72 -5.43
C SER A 167 -23.65 7.73 -6.42
N PHE A 168 -23.98 6.46 -6.25
CA PHE A 168 -23.56 5.41 -7.16
C PHE A 168 -24.25 5.53 -8.53
N ASP A 169 -23.59 5.04 -9.58
CA ASP A 169 -24.16 5.06 -10.91
C ASP A 169 -25.40 4.14 -11.00
N PRO A 170 -26.57 4.69 -11.40
CA PRO A 170 -27.81 3.90 -11.46
C PRO A 170 -27.72 2.66 -12.36
N SER A 171 -26.87 2.63 -13.38
CA SER A 171 -26.70 1.49 -14.30
C SER A 171 -26.12 0.23 -13.64
N ILE A 172 -25.46 0.41 -12.50
CA ILE A 172 -24.89 -0.66 -11.67
C ILE A 172 -25.52 -0.71 -10.27
N GLY A 173 -26.51 0.15 -9.98
CA GLY A 173 -27.08 0.37 -8.65
C GLY A 173 -27.63 -0.90 -8.00
N ASP A 174 -28.38 -1.73 -8.74
CA ASP A 174 -28.93 -2.98 -8.21
C ASP A 174 -27.84 -4.00 -7.86
N MET A 175 -26.80 -4.11 -8.70
CA MET A 175 -25.66 -5.00 -8.45
C MET A 175 -24.87 -4.53 -7.22
N LEU A 176 -24.58 -3.23 -7.13
CA LEU A 176 -23.94 -2.64 -5.95
C LEU A 176 -24.78 -2.83 -4.70
N LYS A 177 -26.11 -2.67 -4.77
CA LYS A 177 -27.00 -2.91 -3.63
C LYS A 177 -26.85 -4.33 -3.09
N GLY A 178 -26.84 -5.34 -3.96
CA GLY A 178 -26.63 -6.73 -3.54
C GLY A 178 -25.27 -6.97 -2.87
N LEU A 179 -24.20 -6.34 -3.38
CA LEU A 179 -22.88 -6.36 -2.75
C LEU A 179 -22.90 -5.67 -1.37
N LEU A 180 -23.54 -4.50 -1.25
CA LEU A 180 -23.66 -3.77 0.01
C LEU A 180 -24.49 -4.52 1.06
N GLU A 181 -25.55 -5.22 0.65
CA GLU A 181 -26.31 -6.12 1.52
C GLU A 181 -25.43 -7.26 2.05
N PHE A 182 -24.58 -7.83 1.20
CA PHE A 182 -23.59 -8.83 1.60
C PHE A 182 -22.55 -8.24 2.57
N ASN A 183 -22.00 -7.06 2.29
CA ASN A 183 -21.07 -6.36 3.17
C ASN A 183 -21.67 -6.13 4.56
N LYS A 184 -22.91 -5.62 4.61
CA LYS A 184 -23.65 -5.40 5.86
C LYS A 184 -23.90 -6.71 6.61
N ALA A 185 -24.37 -7.75 5.93
CA ALA A 185 -24.68 -9.04 6.55
C ALA A 185 -23.44 -9.75 7.13
N THR A 186 -22.27 -9.55 6.52
CA THR A 186 -21.01 -10.19 6.94
C THR A 186 -20.12 -9.29 7.80
N GLY A 187 -20.48 -8.01 7.98
CA GLY A 187 -19.63 -7.00 8.61
C GLY A 187 -18.32 -6.78 7.85
N SER A 188 -18.37 -6.88 6.52
CA SER A 188 -17.23 -6.70 5.62
C SER A 188 -17.20 -5.27 5.07
N PRO A 189 -16.01 -4.64 4.91
CA PRO A 189 -15.93 -3.25 4.47
C PRO A 189 -16.19 -3.08 2.98
N PHE A 190 -16.64 -1.90 2.57
CA PHE A 190 -16.58 -1.45 1.19
C PHE A 190 -15.16 -1.02 0.84
N ALA A 191 -14.50 -1.71 -0.09
CA ALA A 191 -13.13 -1.44 -0.48
C ALA A 191 -13.08 -0.57 -1.76
N ILE A 192 -12.31 0.52 -1.73
CA ILE A 192 -12.33 1.56 -2.77
C ILE A 192 -10.92 2.07 -3.08
N ASN A 193 -10.71 2.51 -4.32
CA ASN A 193 -9.47 3.10 -4.82
C ASN A 193 -9.61 4.59 -5.16
N PRO A 194 -9.57 5.51 -4.16
CA PRO A 194 -9.55 6.95 -4.39
C PRO A 194 -8.15 7.40 -4.81
N TYR A 195 -8.04 7.97 -6.02
CA TYR A 195 -6.79 8.53 -6.54
C TYR A 195 -6.96 10.02 -6.85
N PRO A 196 -6.55 10.92 -5.92
CA PRO A 196 -6.47 12.36 -6.18
C PRO A 196 -5.58 12.74 -7.38
N TYR A 197 -4.61 11.90 -7.73
CA TYR A 197 -3.79 12.05 -8.94
C TYR A 197 -4.64 12.17 -10.21
N PHE A 198 -5.59 11.26 -10.44
CA PHE A 198 -6.43 11.29 -11.64
C PHE A 198 -7.38 12.49 -11.67
N ALA A 199 -7.83 12.95 -10.50
CA ALA A 199 -8.61 14.18 -10.40
C ALA A 199 -7.78 15.40 -10.80
N TYR A 200 -6.52 15.49 -10.35
CA TYR A 200 -5.61 16.57 -10.77
C TYR A 200 -5.28 16.50 -12.26
N ARG A 201 -5.05 15.31 -12.83
CA ARG A 201 -4.79 15.16 -14.27
C ARG A 201 -5.93 15.73 -15.12
N SER A 202 -7.16 15.64 -14.64
CA SER A 202 -8.35 16.16 -15.33
C SER A 202 -8.54 17.67 -15.14
N ASP A 203 -7.92 18.26 -14.13
CA ASP A 203 -8.01 19.68 -13.78
C ASP A 203 -6.67 20.22 -13.25
N PRO A 204 -5.69 20.50 -14.13
CA PRO A 204 -4.30 20.70 -13.74
C PRO A 204 -3.99 22.11 -13.19
N ARG A 205 -4.96 22.77 -12.56
CA ARG A 205 -4.78 24.10 -11.97
C ARG A 205 -3.97 24.03 -10.67
N PRO A 206 -3.15 25.05 -10.33
CA PRO A 206 -2.32 25.04 -9.12
C PRO A 206 -3.09 24.83 -7.81
N GLU A 207 -4.29 25.40 -7.69
CA GLU A 207 -5.15 25.22 -6.53
C GLU A 207 -5.69 23.78 -6.40
N THR A 208 -5.91 23.09 -7.52
CA THR A 208 -6.29 21.68 -7.53
C THR A 208 -5.11 20.81 -7.13
N LEU A 209 -3.89 21.12 -7.59
CA LEU A 209 -2.69 20.41 -7.15
C LEU A 209 -2.51 20.53 -5.62
N ALA A 210 -2.56 21.74 -5.08
CA ALA A 210 -2.41 21.96 -3.64
C ALA A 210 -3.47 21.20 -2.83
N PHE A 211 -4.71 21.19 -3.31
CA PHE A 211 -5.81 20.44 -2.70
C PHE A 211 -5.61 18.91 -2.79
N CYS A 212 -5.08 18.39 -3.90
CA CYS A 212 -4.78 16.95 -4.03
C CYS A 212 -3.56 16.51 -3.21
N LEU A 213 -2.58 17.39 -3.01
CA LEU A 213 -1.34 17.09 -2.28
C LEU A 213 -1.40 17.39 -0.77
N PHE A 214 -2.58 17.70 -0.21
CA PHE A 214 -2.77 18.13 1.18
C PHE A 214 -1.94 19.38 1.56
N GLN A 215 -1.58 20.21 0.59
CA GLN A 215 -0.82 21.44 0.81
C GLN A 215 -1.75 22.58 1.25
N PRO A 216 -1.23 23.66 1.87
CA PRO A 216 -2.03 24.82 2.22
C PRO A 216 -2.83 25.35 1.02
N ASN A 217 -4.14 25.45 1.18
CA ASN A 217 -5.06 25.93 0.15
C ASN A 217 -6.30 26.57 0.80
N SER A 218 -7.13 27.23 -0.01
CA SER A 218 -8.34 27.91 0.49
C SER A 218 -9.42 26.96 1.01
N GLY A 219 -9.31 25.66 0.75
CA GLY A 219 -10.36 24.65 0.89
C GLY A 219 -11.48 24.83 -0.13
N ARG A 220 -12.33 23.81 -0.24
CA ARG A 220 -13.55 23.80 -1.06
C ARG A 220 -14.75 23.60 -0.13
N VAL A 221 -15.68 24.55 -0.16
CA VAL A 221 -16.92 24.45 0.64
C VAL A 221 -17.93 23.64 -0.16
N ASP A 222 -18.35 22.53 0.41
CA ASP A 222 -19.42 21.68 -0.12
C ASP A 222 -20.73 22.48 -0.16
N SER A 223 -21.32 22.60 -1.35
CA SER A 223 -22.51 23.45 -1.55
C SER A 223 -23.77 22.88 -0.89
N GLY A 224 -23.83 21.57 -0.60
CA GLY A 224 -24.92 20.91 0.10
C GLY A 224 -24.72 20.93 1.62
N SER A 225 -23.71 20.23 2.11
CA SER A 225 -23.45 20.03 3.54
C SER A 225 -22.82 21.24 4.24
N LYS A 226 -22.29 22.21 3.48
CA LYS A 226 -21.50 23.37 3.98
C LYS A 226 -20.18 22.99 4.65
N ILE A 227 -19.80 21.72 4.60
CA ILE A 227 -18.51 21.25 5.09
C ILE A 227 -17.40 21.80 4.20
N LYS A 228 -16.34 22.30 4.82
CA LYS A 228 -15.14 22.74 4.12
C LYS A 228 -14.13 21.60 4.05
N TYR A 229 -13.93 21.05 2.88
CA TYR A 229 -12.86 20.09 2.61
C TYR A 229 -11.56 20.84 2.34
N THR A 230 -10.45 20.36 2.90
CA THR A 230 -9.11 20.96 2.71
C THR A 230 -8.19 20.09 1.88
N ASN A 231 -8.60 18.86 1.54
CA ASN A 231 -7.86 17.97 0.67
C ASN A 231 -8.82 17.08 -0.15
N MET A 232 -8.33 16.59 -1.29
CA MET A 232 -9.11 15.76 -2.23
C MET A 232 -9.39 14.35 -1.71
N PHE A 233 -8.48 13.77 -0.91
CA PHE A 233 -8.66 12.42 -0.37
C PHE A 233 -9.91 12.34 0.51
N ASP A 234 -10.05 13.26 1.46
CA ASP A 234 -11.23 13.35 2.33
C ASP A 234 -12.50 13.58 1.50
N ALA A 235 -12.44 14.45 0.49
CA ALA A 235 -13.57 14.71 -0.39
C ALA A 235 -14.01 13.47 -1.18
N GLN A 236 -13.06 12.69 -1.71
CA GLN A 236 -13.35 11.45 -2.44
C GLN A 236 -13.90 10.36 -1.53
N VAL A 237 -13.31 10.18 -0.35
CA VAL A 237 -13.78 9.20 0.63
C VAL A 237 -15.18 9.56 1.17
N ASP A 238 -15.44 10.84 1.43
CA ASP A 238 -16.75 11.30 1.90
C ASP A 238 -17.83 11.32 0.81
N ALA A 239 -17.45 11.41 -0.47
CA ALA A 239 -18.37 11.15 -1.56
C ALA A 239 -18.88 9.70 -1.55
N ILE A 240 -17.99 8.74 -1.27
CA ILE A 240 -18.37 7.32 -1.10
C ILE A 240 -19.23 7.15 0.16
N ARG A 241 -18.86 7.79 1.27
CA ARG A 241 -19.68 7.77 2.50
C ARG A 241 -21.09 8.27 2.24
N SER A 242 -21.22 9.39 1.53
CA SER A 242 -22.52 9.97 1.14
C SER A 242 -23.33 9.01 0.24
N ALA A 243 -22.69 8.36 -0.72
CA ALA A 243 -23.35 7.39 -1.60
C ALA A 243 -23.86 6.15 -0.85
N LEU A 244 -23.07 5.60 0.07
CA LEU A 244 -23.47 4.50 0.94
C LEU A 244 -24.65 4.90 1.83
N ASP A 245 -24.61 6.10 2.41
CA ASP A 245 -25.67 6.62 3.28
C ASP A 245 -26.97 6.84 2.52
N ALA A 246 -26.90 7.37 1.30
CA ALA A 246 -28.04 7.55 0.41
C ALA A 246 -28.71 6.22 0.04
N MET A 247 -27.96 5.12 -0.02
CA MET A 247 -28.48 3.77 -0.23
C MET A 247 -28.90 3.05 1.07
N GLY A 248 -28.72 3.67 2.24
CA GLY A 248 -29.11 3.10 3.53
C GLY A 248 -28.08 2.17 4.19
N PHE A 249 -26.82 2.21 3.75
CA PHE A 249 -25.72 1.38 4.24
C PHE A 249 -24.74 2.15 5.13
N LYS A 250 -25.29 2.90 6.10
CA LYS A 250 -24.52 3.77 7.02
C LYS A 250 -23.47 3.03 7.84
N ASP A 251 -23.75 1.79 8.22
CA ASP A 251 -22.89 0.98 9.08
C ASP A 251 -21.80 0.22 8.30
N VAL A 252 -21.80 0.28 6.96
CA VAL A 252 -20.76 -0.36 6.14
C VAL A 252 -19.51 0.51 6.19
N GLU A 253 -18.46 -0.02 6.79
CA GLU A 253 -17.14 0.63 6.91
C GLU A 253 -16.46 0.78 5.54
N ILE A 254 -15.62 1.80 5.39
CA ILE A 254 -14.82 2.03 4.18
C ILE A 254 -13.37 1.62 4.45
N VAL A 255 -12.77 0.94 3.49
CA VAL A 255 -11.32 0.69 3.41
C VAL A 255 -10.80 1.24 2.10
N VAL A 256 -9.71 2.01 2.15
CA VAL A 256 -9.01 2.44 0.95
C VAL A 256 -8.01 1.34 0.56
N ALA A 257 -8.35 0.57 -0.48
CA ALA A 257 -7.55 -0.57 -0.93
C ALA A 257 -6.33 -0.14 -1.74
N GLU A 258 -6.42 0.98 -2.46
CA GLU A 258 -5.30 1.56 -3.18
C GLU A 258 -5.41 3.08 -3.24
N THR A 259 -4.28 3.76 -3.03
CA THR A 259 -4.13 5.17 -3.34
C THR A 259 -2.66 5.53 -3.44
N GLY A 260 -2.30 6.45 -4.34
CA GLY A 260 -0.90 6.79 -4.59
C GLY A 260 -0.75 7.93 -5.59
N TRP A 261 0.50 8.23 -5.90
CA TRP A 261 0.87 9.26 -6.87
C TRP A 261 2.15 8.85 -7.59
N PRO A 262 2.17 8.81 -8.93
CA PRO A 262 3.34 8.35 -9.69
C PRO A 262 4.45 9.40 -9.66
N TYR A 263 5.70 9.00 -9.52
CA TYR A 263 6.84 9.93 -9.49
C TYR A 263 7.40 10.27 -10.87
N LYS A 264 7.00 9.52 -11.88
CA LYS A 264 7.44 9.67 -13.26
C LYS A 264 6.29 9.31 -14.19
N GLY A 265 6.15 10.01 -15.31
CA GLY A 265 5.17 9.75 -16.34
C GLY A 265 5.74 9.97 -17.74
N ASP A 266 4.90 9.78 -18.75
CA ASP A 266 5.18 10.19 -20.11
C ASP A 266 5.14 11.72 -20.24
N ASN A 267 5.67 12.28 -21.34
CA ASN A 267 5.81 13.73 -21.51
C ASN A 267 4.46 14.49 -21.54
N ASP A 268 3.37 13.80 -21.85
CA ASP A 268 2.00 14.32 -21.87
C ASP A 268 1.25 14.11 -20.55
N GLU A 269 1.88 13.49 -19.55
CA GLU A 269 1.29 13.30 -18.22
C GLU A 269 1.62 14.47 -17.30
N VAL A 270 0.60 15.25 -16.94
CA VAL A 270 0.72 16.32 -15.95
C VAL A 270 0.60 15.77 -14.53
N GLY A 271 1.52 16.17 -13.65
CA GLY A 271 1.48 15.80 -12.23
C GLY A 271 2.51 14.78 -11.76
N PRO A 272 2.95 13.78 -12.54
CA PRO A 272 4.00 12.88 -12.09
C PRO A 272 5.32 13.63 -11.84
N SER A 273 5.81 13.57 -10.61
CA SER A 273 7.13 14.06 -10.23
C SER A 273 7.51 13.47 -8.88
N VAL A 274 8.80 13.39 -8.57
CA VAL A 274 9.28 12.92 -7.26
C VAL A 274 8.74 13.81 -6.14
N GLU A 275 8.70 15.13 -6.36
CA GLU A 275 8.22 16.11 -5.40
C GLU A 275 6.73 15.92 -5.10
N ASN A 276 5.90 15.76 -6.14
CA ASN A 276 4.47 15.54 -5.98
C ASN A 276 4.16 14.18 -5.36
N ALA A 277 4.87 13.12 -5.76
CA ALA A 277 4.69 11.79 -5.21
C ALA A 277 5.09 11.72 -3.73
N LYS A 278 6.19 12.38 -3.36
CA LYS A 278 6.64 12.52 -1.97
C LYS A 278 5.65 13.36 -1.16
N ALA A 279 5.16 14.47 -1.70
CA ALA A 279 4.19 15.33 -1.03
C ALA A 279 2.87 14.59 -0.78
N TYR A 280 2.32 13.92 -1.79
CA TYR A 280 1.07 13.16 -1.66
C TYR A 280 1.18 12.06 -0.61
N ASN A 281 2.12 11.12 -0.79
CA ASN A 281 2.25 9.96 0.07
C ASN A 281 2.66 10.34 1.49
N GLY A 282 3.60 11.30 1.64
CA GLY A 282 4.05 11.78 2.93
C GLY A 282 2.94 12.49 3.71
N ASN A 283 2.18 13.38 3.06
CA ASN A 283 1.10 14.10 3.72
C ASN A 283 -0.11 13.20 4.01
N LEU A 284 -0.42 12.23 3.14
CA LEU A 284 -1.43 11.21 3.42
C LEU A 284 -1.06 10.40 4.66
N ILE A 285 0.19 9.94 4.78
CA ILE A 285 0.66 9.25 5.99
C ILE A 285 0.52 10.15 7.23
N ALA A 286 0.87 11.43 7.14
CA ALA A 286 0.72 12.37 8.24
C ALA A 286 -0.76 12.56 8.63
N HIS A 287 -1.65 12.72 7.65
CA HIS A 287 -3.09 12.81 7.85
C HIS A 287 -3.64 11.56 8.55
N LEU A 288 -3.30 10.37 8.07
CA LEU A 288 -3.76 9.11 8.67
C LEU A 288 -3.22 8.92 10.11
N ARG A 289 -1.95 9.26 10.36
CA ARG A 289 -1.32 9.24 11.69
C ARG A 289 -1.97 10.22 12.68
N SER A 290 -2.54 11.31 12.18
CA SER A 290 -3.21 12.31 13.02
C SER A 290 -4.52 11.79 13.64
N MET A 291 -5.09 10.71 13.08
CA MET A 291 -6.36 10.11 13.52
C MET A 291 -7.57 11.05 13.43
N VAL A 292 -7.46 12.18 12.73
CA VAL A 292 -8.57 13.14 12.57
C VAL A 292 -9.75 12.55 11.82
N GLY A 293 -9.50 11.59 10.91
CA GLY A 293 -10.51 11.02 10.02
C GLY A 293 -10.92 11.98 8.91
N THR A 294 -12.02 11.68 8.24
CA THR A 294 -12.63 12.58 7.25
C THR A 294 -13.72 13.45 7.90
N PRO A 295 -14.15 14.55 7.28
CA PRO A 295 -15.25 15.35 7.81
C PRO A 295 -16.55 14.60 8.13
N LEU A 296 -16.96 13.61 7.32
CA LEU A 296 -18.14 12.77 7.60
C LEU A 296 -17.83 11.55 8.50
N MET A 297 -16.56 11.20 8.69
CA MET A 297 -16.12 10.11 9.57
C MET A 297 -15.03 10.59 10.55
N PRO A 298 -15.33 11.56 11.43
CA PRO A 298 -14.33 12.19 12.29
C PRO A 298 -13.87 11.26 13.42
N GLY A 299 -12.63 11.45 13.88
CA GLY A 299 -12.07 10.78 15.06
C GLY A 299 -11.64 9.32 14.83
N LYS A 300 -11.69 8.85 13.58
CA LYS A 300 -11.23 7.52 13.18
C LYS A 300 -10.49 7.61 11.85
N SER A 301 -9.23 7.15 11.83
CA SER A 301 -8.49 6.99 10.58
C SER A 301 -9.12 5.90 9.70
N VAL A 302 -9.20 6.16 8.41
CA VAL A 302 -9.65 5.19 7.41
C VAL A 302 -8.50 4.22 7.13
N ASP A 303 -8.74 2.92 7.31
CA ASP A 303 -7.74 1.90 6.99
C ASP A 303 -7.35 2.04 5.50
N THR A 304 -6.09 2.38 5.25
CA THR A 304 -5.61 2.83 3.93
C THR A 304 -4.36 2.08 3.52
N TYR A 305 -4.29 1.75 2.24
CA TYR A 305 -3.20 1.00 1.64
C TYR A 305 -2.55 1.82 0.52
N LEU A 306 -1.26 2.11 0.67
CA LEU A 306 -0.51 2.87 -0.32
C LEU A 306 -0.20 2.01 -1.54
N PHE A 307 -0.50 2.53 -2.72
CA PHE A 307 -0.13 1.98 -4.01
C PHE A 307 1.09 2.74 -4.57
N ALA A 308 2.25 2.11 -4.73
CA ALA A 308 2.60 0.75 -4.32
C ALA A 308 3.97 0.70 -3.65
N LEU A 309 4.32 -0.46 -3.07
CA LEU A 309 5.64 -0.62 -2.45
C LEU A 309 6.77 -0.54 -3.48
N TYR A 310 6.62 -1.21 -4.62
CA TYR A 310 7.63 -1.27 -5.68
C TYR A 310 7.09 -0.76 -7.00
N ASP A 311 7.97 -0.23 -7.85
CA ASP A 311 7.69 -0.05 -9.27
C ASP A 311 7.40 -1.39 -9.93
N GLU A 312 6.40 -1.41 -10.81
CA GLU A 312 5.96 -2.59 -11.53
C GLU A 312 6.25 -2.44 -13.02
N ASP A 313 7.49 -2.74 -13.41
CA ASP A 313 8.01 -2.53 -14.77
C ASP A 313 7.25 -3.29 -15.88
N GLN A 314 6.52 -4.35 -15.52
CA GLN A 314 5.70 -5.14 -16.44
C GLN A 314 4.27 -4.61 -16.62
N LYS A 315 3.88 -3.52 -15.93
CA LYS A 315 2.54 -2.94 -16.09
C LYS A 315 2.36 -2.36 -17.50
N PRO A 316 1.26 -2.71 -18.20
CA PRO A 316 0.92 -2.09 -19.48
C PRO A 316 0.48 -0.64 -19.26
N GLY A 317 0.41 0.14 -20.35
CA GLY A 317 -0.08 1.52 -20.30
C GLY A 317 1.06 2.54 -20.20
N PRO A 318 0.75 3.77 -19.75
CA PRO A 318 1.70 4.88 -19.72
C PRO A 318 2.84 4.64 -18.71
N THR A 319 3.88 5.46 -18.78
CA THR A 319 5.02 5.36 -17.84
C THR A 319 4.63 5.59 -16.39
N SER A 320 3.58 6.37 -16.12
CA SER A 320 3.04 6.53 -14.77
C SER A 320 2.65 5.21 -14.11
N GLU A 321 2.02 4.28 -14.84
CA GLU A 321 1.61 2.98 -14.32
C GLU A 321 2.78 2.13 -13.80
N ARG A 322 4.00 2.37 -14.31
CA ARG A 322 5.22 1.67 -13.90
C ARG A 322 6.02 2.41 -12.83
N SER A 323 5.52 3.54 -12.35
CA SER A 323 6.29 4.52 -11.55
C SER A 323 5.55 4.99 -10.29
N PHE A 324 4.73 4.12 -9.68
CA PHE A 324 4.03 4.39 -8.41
C PHE A 324 4.81 3.93 -7.17
N GLY A 325 5.93 3.25 -7.34
CA GLY A 325 6.67 2.63 -6.26
C GLY A 325 7.30 3.62 -5.29
N LEU A 326 7.18 3.34 -3.99
CA LEU A 326 8.04 3.96 -2.97
C LEU A 326 9.50 3.50 -3.12
N PHE A 327 9.70 2.30 -3.67
CA PHE A 327 10.98 1.68 -3.96
C PHE A 327 11.02 1.19 -5.42
N LYS A 328 12.23 1.06 -5.96
CA LYS A 328 12.49 0.34 -7.20
C LYS A 328 12.58 -1.18 -6.92
N PRO A 329 12.52 -2.05 -7.96
CA PRO A 329 12.63 -3.49 -7.78
C PRO A 329 13.96 -3.94 -7.15
N ASP A 330 15.02 -3.13 -7.29
CA ASP A 330 16.33 -3.34 -6.67
C ASP A 330 16.41 -2.88 -5.21
N LEU A 331 15.27 -2.52 -4.60
CA LEU A 331 15.11 -2.02 -3.22
C LEU A 331 15.63 -0.60 -2.99
N THR A 332 16.08 0.10 -4.04
CA THR A 332 16.43 1.51 -3.95
C THR A 332 15.19 2.34 -3.65
N MET A 333 15.23 3.14 -2.58
CA MET A 333 14.15 4.06 -2.25
C MET A 333 14.06 5.17 -3.30
N VAL A 334 12.86 5.41 -3.85
CA VAL A 334 12.65 6.50 -4.81
C VAL A 334 12.58 7.83 -4.07
N TYR A 335 11.80 7.88 -2.98
CA TYR A 335 11.67 9.02 -2.09
C TYR A 335 11.27 8.56 -0.68
N ASP A 336 11.77 9.26 0.34
CA ASP A 336 11.42 8.95 1.74
C ASP A 336 10.10 9.62 2.15
N VAL A 337 9.19 8.81 2.68
CA VAL A 337 7.88 9.20 3.22
C VAL A 337 7.78 9.00 4.73
N GLY A 338 8.89 8.77 5.42
CA GLY A 338 8.94 8.65 6.88
C GLY A 338 8.36 7.33 7.39
N LEU A 339 8.58 6.26 6.64
CA LEU A 339 8.22 4.88 7.02
C LEU A 339 9.42 4.10 7.57
N SER A 340 10.65 4.51 7.20
CA SER A 340 11.87 3.96 7.78
C SER A 340 12.01 4.39 9.25
N LYS A 341 12.42 3.46 10.12
CA LYS A 341 12.72 3.74 11.54
C LYS A 341 14.12 4.34 11.77
N THR A 342 14.70 4.99 10.77
CA THR A 342 15.86 5.87 10.98
C THR A 342 15.33 7.21 11.50
N GLY A 343 15.17 7.31 12.81
CA GLY A 343 14.60 8.48 13.47
C GLY A 343 15.43 9.75 13.26
N ASN A 344 14.76 10.86 12.96
CA ASN A 344 14.46 11.82 14.02
C ASN A 344 13.30 12.73 13.65
N GLN A 345 12.39 12.87 14.62
CA GLN A 345 11.37 13.90 14.71
C GLN A 345 12.02 15.28 14.87
N ASN A 346 11.29 16.28 14.35
CA ASN A 346 11.43 17.73 14.50
C ASN A 346 12.55 18.45 13.73
N THR A 347 12.12 19.39 12.88
CA THR A 347 12.16 20.82 13.26
C THR A 347 11.00 21.60 12.65
N SER A 348 10.03 21.99 13.49
CA SER A 348 9.42 23.31 13.42
C SER A 348 10.38 24.32 14.06
N SER A 349 10.50 25.46 13.42
CA SER A 349 11.46 26.55 13.64
C SER A 349 11.15 27.43 14.86
N THR A 350 12.11 27.67 15.77
CA THR A 350 12.56 29.00 16.30
C THR A 350 13.64 28.86 17.41
N PRO A 351 14.41 29.92 17.81
CA PRO A 351 15.86 29.81 18.02
C PRO A 351 16.40 29.95 19.46
N LYS A 352 17.47 29.18 19.72
CA LYS A 352 18.75 29.45 20.43
C LYS A 352 18.77 30.20 21.78
N ALA A 353 19.20 29.48 22.83
CA ALA A 353 20.19 29.81 23.89
C ALA A 353 20.12 28.71 24.98
N SER A 354 21.11 28.25 25.74
CA SER A 354 22.56 28.44 25.91
C SER A 354 23.08 27.17 26.63
N ALA A 355 24.39 26.91 26.59
CA ALA A 355 25.05 25.64 26.92
C ALA A 355 25.33 25.40 28.42
N THR A 356 25.23 24.14 28.88
CA THR A 356 26.15 23.49 29.88
C THR A 356 25.92 21.94 29.91
N PRO A 357 26.81 21.11 30.50
CA PRO A 357 27.51 20.01 29.83
C PRO A 357 26.81 18.64 29.89
N ALA A 358 27.09 17.81 28.88
CA ALA A 358 26.49 16.48 28.67
C ALA A 358 26.91 15.44 29.73
N PRO A 359 26.01 14.50 30.11
CA PRO A 359 26.34 13.36 30.94
C PRO A 359 27.09 12.28 30.14
N LYS A 360 27.95 11.52 30.83
CA LYS A 360 28.78 10.43 30.29
C LYS A 360 27.94 9.42 29.47
N PRO A 361 28.47 8.92 28.32
CA PRO A 361 27.74 7.98 27.49
C PRO A 361 27.61 6.63 28.21
N LYS A 362 26.40 6.05 28.15
CA LYS A 362 26.16 4.67 28.51
C LYS A 362 26.92 3.77 27.53
N LYS A 363 27.47 2.67 28.05
CA LYS A 363 27.99 1.56 27.24
C LYS A 363 26.84 1.09 26.34
N ASP A 364 27.11 0.93 25.04
CA ASP A 364 26.18 0.55 23.95
C ASP A 364 25.55 1.72 23.16
N ALA A 365 26.29 2.81 22.92
CA ALA A 365 25.88 3.89 22.03
C ALA A 365 26.64 3.84 20.70
N TRP A 366 25.94 3.61 19.60
CA TRP A 366 26.49 3.68 18.25
C TRP A 366 26.54 5.11 17.74
N CYS A 367 27.69 5.52 17.20
CA CYS A 367 27.89 6.86 16.68
C CYS A 367 27.92 6.84 15.15
N VAL A 368 27.29 7.85 14.53
CA VAL A 368 27.28 8.05 13.07
C VAL A 368 28.00 9.36 12.76
N PRO A 369 28.83 9.41 11.70
CA PRO A 369 29.42 10.64 11.21
C PRO A 369 28.40 11.75 11.00
N LYS A 370 28.78 13.00 11.33
CA LYS A 370 27.95 14.15 10.97
C LYS A 370 27.99 14.37 9.45
N ALA A 371 26.87 14.79 8.88
CA ALA A 371 26.70 14.96 7.44
C ALA A 371 27.57 16.08 6.83
N ASP A 372 28.15 16.96 7.64
CA ASP A 372 28.98 18.10 7.23
C ASP A 372 30.50 17.82 7.29
N VAL A 373 30.92 16.59 7.64
CA VAL A 373 32.33 16.20 7.74
C VAL A 373 32.79 15.60 6.42
N SER A 374 33.94 16.04 5.92
CA SER A 374 34.52 15.52 4.67
C SER A 374 35.05 14.09 4.85
N ASP A 375 35.05 13.32 3.77
CA ASP A 375 35.63 11.96 3.75
C ASP A 375 37.10 11.95 4.19
N THR A 376 37.87 12.98 3.86
CA THR A 376 39.26 13.14 4.31
C THR A 376 39.34 13.21 5.83
N GLN A 377 38.50 14.03 6.46
CA GLN A 377 38.48 14.18 7.91
C GLN A 377 37.96 12.90 8.60
N LEU A 378 37.04 12.18 7.97
CA LEU A 378 36.56 10.89 8.46
C LEU A 378 37.63 9.81 8.40
N GLN A 379 38.42 9.77 7.32
CA GLN A 379 39.53 8.82 7.20
C GLN A 379 40.62 9.09 8.24
N GLU A 380 40.98 10.36 8.48
CA GLU A 380 41.94 10.72 9.55
C GLU A 380 41.46 10.25 10.93
N ASN A 381 40.16 10.40 11.21
CA ASN A 381 39.57 9.95 12.48
C ASN A 381 39.54 8.43 12.61
N LEU A 382 39.27 7.71 11.51
CA LEU A 382 39.35 6.26 11.44
C LEU A 382 40.77 5.76 11.69
N ASP A 383 41.76 6.32 10.99
CA ASP A 383 43.17 5.95 11.13
C ASP A 383 43.65 6.19 12.57
N TYR A 384 43.22 7.31 13.18
CA TYR A 384 43.49 7.59 14.59
C TYR A 384 42.85 6.54 15.51
N ALA A 385 41.56 6.24 15.34
CA ALA A 385 40.84 5.26 16.17
C ALA A 385 41.48 3.86 16.11
N CYS A 386 41.75 3.38 14.90
CA CYS A 386 42.42 2.09 14.69
C CYS A 386 43.84 2.08 15.27
N GLY A 387 44.55 3.22 15.21
CA GLY A 387 45.87 3.41 15.82
C GLY A 387 45.87 3.49 17.35
N GLN A 388 44.73 3.79 17.98
CA GLN A 388 44.56 3.86 19.45
C GLN A 388 44.06 2.54 20.06
N GLY A 389 44.05 1.44 19.29
CA GLY A 389 43.71 0.10 19.78
C GLY A 389 42.23 -0.28 19.67
N ILE A 390 41.44 0.45 18.88
CA ILE A 390 40.09 0.03 18.49
C ILE A 390 40.20 -1.05 17.39
N ASP A 391 39.41 -2.13 17.51
CA ASP A 391 39.40 -3.22 16.53
C ASP A 391 38.70 -2.79 15.24
N CYS A 392 39.50 -2.49 14.23
CA CYS A 392 39.02 -2.13 12.89
C CYS A 392 38.98 -3.32 11.92
N SER A 393 39.20 -4.56 12.37
CA SER A 393 39.08 -5.74 11.50
C SER A 393 37.71 -5.90 10.83
N PRO A 394 36.57 -5.48 11.43
CA PRO A 394 35.27 -5.62 10.78
C PRO A 394 35.10 -4.74 9.53
N ILE A 395 35.83 -3.63 9.41
CA ILE A 395 35.74 -2.68 8.29
C ILE A 395 36.84 -2.89 7.22
N GLN A 396 37.71 -3.89 7.38
CA GLN A 396 38.70 -4.25 6.36
C GLN A 396 38.11 -5.18 5.29
N PRO A 397 38.71 -5.30 4.09
CA PRO A 397 38.23 -6.19 3.04
C PRO A 397 37.94 -7.61 3.53
N GLY A 398 36.70 -8.08 3.35
CA GLY A 398 36.23 -9.39 3.84
C GLY A 398 35.67 -9.38 5.27
N GLY A 399 35.71 -8.25 5.97
CA GLY A 399 35.10 -8.04 7.28
C GLY A 399 33.58 -7.87 7.22
N ALA A 400 32.92 -8.13 8.35
CA ALA A 400 31.45 -8.13 8.45
C ALA A 400 30.79 -6.75 8.24
N CYS A 401 31.57 -5.67 8.32
CA CYS A 401 31.15 -4.28 8.17
C CYS A 401 31.88 -3.58 7.01
N PHE A 402 32.49 -4.33 6.09
CA PHE A 402 33.20 -3.78 4.93
C PHE A 402 32.25 -3.16 3.89
N GLU A 403 31.04 -3.70 3.75
CA GLU A 403 30.05 -3.19 2.80
C GLU A 403 28.96 -2.36 3.50
N PRO A 404 28.54 -1.20 2.94
CA PRO A 404 29.04 -0.62 1.69
C PRO A 404 30.46 -0.05 1.83
N MET A 405 31.27 -0.13 0.77
CA MET A 405 32.64 0.41 0.75
C MET A 405 32.67 1.96 0.68
N THR A 406 32.24 2.64 1.74
CA THR A 406 32.33 4.11 1.87
C THR A 406 33.01 4.51 3.17
N ILE A 407 33.70 5.65 3.19
CA ILE A 407 34.39 6.14 4.40
C ILE A 407 33.38 6.44 5.51
N ALA A 408 32.20 6.94 5.14
CA ALA A 408 31.13 7.23 6.08
C ALA A 408 30.51 5.98 6.72
N SER A 409 30.40 4.86 5.99
CA SER A 409 29.91 3.59 6.58
C SER A 409 30.98 2.97 7.49
N HIS A 410 32.26 3.06 7.13
CA HIS A 410 33.35 2.55 7.97
C HIS A 410 33.58 3.39 9.22
N ALA A 411 33.31 4.70 9.18
CA ALA A 411 33.40 5.63 10.30
C ALA A 411 32.25 5.51 11.32
N THR A 412 31.49 4.42 11.26
CA THR A 412 30.49 4.07 12.26
C THR A 412 31.10 3.05 13.24
N LEU A 413 31.30 3.47 14.49
CA LEU A 413 32.01 2.70 15.52
C LEU A 413 31.11 2.50 16.74
N GLN A 414 31.31 1.35 17.41
CA GLN A 414 30.63 0.97 18.65
C GLN A 414 31.40 1.42 19.91
#